data_AF-A0A081AVK0-F1
#
_entry.id   AF-A0A081AVK0-F1
#
_cell.length_a   1.000
_cell.length_b   1.000
_cell.length_c   1.000
_cell.angle_alpha   90.00
_cell.angle_beta   90.00
_cell.angle_gamma   90.00
#
_symmetry.space_group_name_H-M   'P 1'
#
loop_
_entity.id
_entity.type
_entity.pdbx_description
1 polymer ?
#
loop_
_entity_poly.entity_id
_entity_poly.type
_entity_poly.pdbx_seq_one_letter_code
_entity_poly.pdbx_strand_id
1 'polypeptide(L)'
;MSTLDQDQAVPDHFVQIETPKPDLDTSFVSETPKFTLQWRNLSLKATVINPRTKQTEEKVILSNVSGTAKPGELLVIMGPSGA
;
A
#
# COMPACT_ATOMS: atom_id res chain seq x y z
N MET A 1 -49.83 -1.33 12.65
CA MET A 1 -49.34 -0.48 11.56
C MET A 1 -47.84 -0.49 11.67
N SER A 2 -47.21 -1.48 11.03
CA SER A 2 -45.81 -1.84 11.26
C SER A 2 -44.98 -1.23 10.12
N THR A 3 -44.08 -0.32 10.46
CA THR A 3 -43.09 0.24 9.54
C THR A 3 -42.06 -0.84 9.22
N LEU A 4 -41.94 -1.19 7.93
CA LEU A 4 -40.87 -2.03 7.40
C LEU A 4 -39.56 -1.24 7.51
N ASP A 5 -38.64 -1.69 8.34
CA ASP A 5 -37.24 -1.28 8.28
C ASP A 5 -36.67 -1.76 6.94
N GLN A 6 -36.47 -0.82 6.04
CA GLN A 6 -35.87 -1.05 4.74
C GLN A 6 -34.36 -1.15 4.96
N ASP A 7 -33.85 -2.37 4.96
CA ASP A 7 -32.42 -2.69 5.01
C ASP A 7 -31.72 -2.10 3.77
N GLN A 8 -31.25 -0.86 3.88
CA GLN A 8 -30.46 -0.21 2.84
C GLN A 8 -29.08 -0.89 2.81
N ALA A 9 -28.93 -1.86 1.91
CA ALA A 9 -27.63 -2.40 1.55
C ALA A 9 -26.70 -1.25 1.12
N VAL A 10 -25.64 -1.03 1.91
CA VAL A 10 -24.59 -0.06 1.61
C VAL A 10 -23.90 -0.49 0.30
N PRO A 11 -23.70 0.40 -0.69
CA PRO A 11 -23.07 0.01 -1.94
C PRO A 11 -21.63 -0.43 -1.67
N ASP A 12 -21.28 -1.66 -2.04
CA ASP A 12 -19.92 -2.17 -1.90
C ASP A 12 -18.94 -1.31 -2.73
N HIS A 13 -17.88 -0.81 -2.09
CA HIS A 13 -16.85 0.00 -2.74
C HIS A 13 -15.72 -0.90 -3.26
N PHE A 14 -15.85 -1.37 -4.50
CA PHE A 14 -14.79 -2.13 -5.18
C PHE A 14 -13.91 -1.22 -6.04
N VAL A 15 -12.63 -1.57 -6.13
CA VAL A 15 -11.69 -1.01 -7.12
C VAL A 15 -11.32 -2.14 -8.07
N GLN A 16 -11.64 -1.97 -9.35
CA GLN A 16 -11.20 -2.88 -10.40
C GLN A 16 -9.76 -2.54 -10.78
N ILE A 17 -8.86 -3.52 -10.64
CA ILE A 17 -7.46 -3.39 -11.05
C ILE A 17 -7.21 -4.36 -12.20
N GLU A 18 -6.89 -3.81 -13.36
CA GLU A 18 -6.52 -4.60 -14.51
C GLU A 18 -5.04 -4.99 -14.43
N THR A 19 -4.76 -6.28 -14.51
CA THR A 19 -3.37 -6.74 -14.68
C THR A 19 -2.93 -6.46 -16.12
N PRO A 20 -1.74 -5.86 -16.34
CA PRO A 20 -1.20 -5.69 -17.68
C PRO A 20 -1.13 -7.05 -18.37
N LYS A 21 -1.90 -7.23 -19.45
CA LYS A 21 -1.85 -8.46 -20.25
C LYS A 21 -0.65 -8.35 -21.19
N PRO A 22 0.18 -9.40 -21.31
CA PRO A 22 1.14 -9.47 -22.41
C PRO A 22 0.35 -9.47 -23.73
N ASP A 23 0.73 -8.59 -24.64
CA ASP A 23 0.06 -8.42 -25.92
C ASP A 23 0.19 -9.70 -26.76
N LEU A 24 -0.92 -10.28 -27.21
CA LEU A 24 -0.96 -11.63 -27.83
C LEU A 24 -0.30 -11.67 -29.22
N ASP A 25 -0.09 -10.51 -29.86
CA ASP A 25 0.38 -10.41 -31.25
C ASP A 25 1.86 -10.04 -31.39
N THR A 26 2.61 -9.96 -30.28
CA THR A 26 4.06 -9.85 -30.35
C THR A 26 4.74 -11.00 -29.64
N SER A 27 5.55 -11.75 -30.38
CA SER A 27 6.55 -12.69 -29.87
C SER A 27 7.66 -12.04 -29.04
N PHE A 28 7.42 -10.83 -28.51
CA PHE A 28 8.24 -10.25 -27.45
C PHE A 28 7.89 -10.97 -26.15
N VAL A 29 8.48 -12.14 -25.98
CA VAL A 29 8.88 -12.61 -24.65
C VAL A 29 9.86 -11.56 -24.16
N SER A 30 9.36 -10.46 -23.59
CA SER A 30 10.19 -9.55 -22.84
C SER A 30 10.71 -10.37 -21.67
N GLU A 31 11.96 -10.84 -21.78
CA GLU A 31 12.73 -11.38 -20.67
C GLU A 31 13.03 -10.23 -19.69
N THR A 32 11.99 -9.53 -19.23
CA THR A 32 12.10 -8.56 -18.17
C THR A 32 12.57 -9.34 -16.96
N PRO A 33 13.77 -9.05 -16.43
CA PRO A 33 14.28 -9.86 -15.35
C PRO A 33 13.34 -9.71 -14.15
N LYS A 34 12.93 -10.86 -13.63
CA LYS A 34 11.99 -10.97 -12.53
C LYS A 34 12.76 -10.72 -11.23
N PHE A 35 12.59 -9.55 -10.64
CA PHE A 35 13.23 -9.20 -9.37
C PHE A 35 12.24 -9.26 -8.21
N THR A 36 12.61 -9.95 -7.14
CA THR A 36 11.91 -9.86 -5.86
C THR A 36 12.54 -8.75 -5.04
N LEU A 37 11.74 -7.74 -4.66
CA LEU A 37 12.15 -6.73 -3.70
C LEU A 37 11.99 -7.30 -2.30
N GLN A 38 12.97 -7.09 -1.43
CA GLN A 38 12.91 -7.49 -0.05
C GLN A 38 13.53 -6.41 0.83
N TRP A 39 12.89 -6.11 1.95
CA TRP A 39 13.44 -5.28 3.01
C TRP A 39 13.48 -6.07 4.31
N ARG A 40 14.52 -5.83 5.10
CA ARG A 40 14.75 -6.49 6.39
C ARG A 40 15.15 -5.46 7.42
N ASN A 41 14.48 -5.50 8.56
CA ASN A 41 14.79 -4.66 9.72
C ASN A 41 14.87 -3.16 9.39
N LEU A 42 14.09 -2.70 8.40
CA LEU A 42 14.10 -1.33 7.92
C LEU A 42 13.58 -0.39 9.01
N SER A 43 14.43 0.55 9.42
CA SER A 43 14.09 1.55 10.43
C SER A 43 14.42 2.93 9.90
N LEU A 44 13.53 3.88 10.11
CA LEU A 44 13.66 5.26 9.65
C LEU A 44 13.24 6.20 10.77
N LYS A 45 14.12 7.16 11.07
CA LYS A 45 13.82 8.27 11.96
C LYS A 45 14.00 9.58 11.21
N ALA A 46 13.07 10.50 11.42
CA ALA A 46 13.09 11.82 10.82
C ALA A 46 13.19 12.89 11.91
N THR A 47 14.11 13.82 11.73
CA THR A 47 14.18 15.01 12.56
C THR A 47 13.08 15.97 12.13
N VAL A 48 12.21 16.35 13.06
CA VAL A 48 11.05 17.22 12.80
C VAL A 48 11.04 18.36 13.81
N ILE A 49 10.51 19.51 13.40
CA ILE A 49 10.24 20.61 14.33
C ILE A 49 8.80 20.46 14.81
N ASN A 50 8.62 20.28 16.10
CA ASN A 50 7.29 20.21 16.68
C ASN A 50 6.63 21.58 16.59
N PRO A 51 5.46 21.71 15.93
CA PRO A 51 4.85 23.00 15.65
C PRO A 51 4.38 23.72 16.91
N ARG A 52 4.10 22.99 18.00
CA ARG A 52 3.63 23.51 19.29
C ARG A 52 4.79 23.94 20.18
N THR A 53 5.82 23.11 20.33
CA THR A 53 6.94 23.39 21.23
C THR A 53 8.05 24.19 20.56
N LYS A 54 8.07 24.26 19.21
CA LYS A 54 9.15 24.80 18.39
C LYS A 54 10.51 24.13 18.61
N GLN A 55 10.51 22.99 19.27
CA GLN A 55 11.72 22.21 19.51
C GLN A 55 11.92 21.19 18.40
N THR A 56 13.18 20.84 18.18
CA THR A 56 13.56 19.74 17.29
C THR A 56 13.35 18.43 18.02
N GLU A 57 12.60 17.52 17.41
CA GLU A 57 12.26 16.22 17.96
C GLU A 57 12.60 15.13 16.93
N GLU A 58 12.96 13.94 17.40
CA GLU A 58 13.19 12.78 16.55
C GLU A 58 11.90 11.95 16.47
N LYS A 59 11.34 11.80 15.27
CA LYS A 59 10.15 10.98 15.03
C LYS A 59 10.55 9.65 14.40
N VAL A 60 10.14 8.55 15.03
CA VAL A 60 10.25 7.22 14.44
C VAL A 60 9.15 7.07 13.39
N ILE A 61 9.55 6.85 12.13
CA ILE A 61 8.66 6.69 10.98
C ILE A 61 8.50 5.20 10.65
N LEU A 62 9.62 4.47 10.59
CA LEU A 62 9.62 3.02 10.43
C LEU A 62 10.41 2.40 11.58
N SER A 63 9.92 1.31 12.14
CA SER A 63 10.60 0.57 13.20
C SER A 63 10.66 -0.91 12.84
N ASN A 64 11.85 -1.38 12.49
CA ASN A 64 12.15 -2.79 12.25
C ASN A 64 11.22 -3.49 11.22
N VAL A 65 10.84 -2.77 10.16
CA VAL A 65 9.89 -3.26 9.16
C VAL A 65 10.58 -4.25 8.22
N SER A 66 9.95 -5.39 7.95
CA SER A 66 10.45 -6.42 7.03
C SER A 66 9.34 -6.90 6.10
N GLY A 67 9.69 -7.31 4.89
CA GLY A 67 8.72 -7.76 3.90
C GLY A 67 9.34 -8.02 2.54
N THR A 68 8.51 -8.49 1.61
CA THR A 68 8.89 -8.85 0.25
C THR A 68 7.80 -8.45 -0.73
N ALA A 69 8.18 -8.10 -1.96
CA ALA A 69 7.28 -7.96 -3.10
C ALA A 69 7.83 -8.77 -4.27
N LYS A 70 7.08 -9.78 -4.73
CA LYS A 70 7.49 -10.63 -5.84
C LYS A 70 6.86 -10.16 -7.16
N PRO A 71 7.48 -10.49 -8.30
CA PRO A 71 6.90 -10.22 -9.62
C PRO A 71 5.51 -10.85 -9.75
N GLY A 72 4.53 -10.04 -10.17
CA GLY A 72 3.13 -10.46 -10.34
C GLY A 72 2.26 -10.34 -9.07
N GLU A 73 2.84 -9.98 -7.92
CA GLU A 73 2.06 -9.70 -6.71
C GLU A 73 1.58 -8.24 -6.70
N LEU A 74 0.30 -8.05 -6.35
CA LEU A 74 -0.23 -6.74 -5.98
C LEU A 74 -0.05 -6.54 -4.47
N LEU A 75 0.91 -5.71 -4.08
CA LEU A 75 1.13 -5.33 -2.69
C LEU A 75 0.45 -3.98 -2.41
N VAL A 76 -0.27 -3.90 -1.29
CA VAL A 76 -0.93 -2.68 -0.84
C VAL A 76 -0.37 -2.28 0.53
N ILE A 77 0.02 -1.01 0.67
CA ILE A 77 0.38 -0.39 1.95
C ILE A 77 -0.82 0.44 2.40
N MET A 78 -1.33 0.14 3.60
CA MET A 78 -2.53 0.78 4.14
C MET A 78 -2.26 1.26 5.56
N GLY A 79 -2.93 2.35 5.95
CA GLY A 79 -2.87 2.89 7.28
C GLY A 79 -3.63 4.22 7.39
N PRO A 80 -3.88 4.71 8.61
CA PRO A 80 -4.38 6.07 8.81
C PRO A 80 -3.39 7.12 8.28
N SER A 81 -3.86 8.34 8.10
CA SER A 81 -2.99 9.44 7.68
C SER A 81 -1.82 9.61 8.65
N GLY A 82 -0.60 9.50 8.13
CA GLY A 82 0.64 9.62 8.91
C GLY A 82 1.14 8.35 9.59
N ALA A 83 0.56 7.18 9.25
CA ALA A 83 1.18 5.87 9.47
C ALA A 83 2.49 5.72 8.66
#